data_AF-A0A5R8NAH8-F1
#
_entry.id   AF-A0A5R8NAH8-F1
#
_cell.length_a   1.000
_cell.length_b   1.000
_cell.length_c   1.000
_cell.angle_alpha   90.00
_cell.angle_beta   90.00
_cell.angle_gamma   90.00
#
_symmetry.space_group_name_H-M   'P 1'
#
loop_
_entity.id
_entity.type
_entity.pdbx_description
1 polymer ?
#
loop_
_entity_poly.entity_id
_entity_poly.type
_entity_poly.pdbx_seq_one_letter_code
_entity_poly.pdbx_strand_id
1 'polypeptide(L)'
;MPKVSGCAALVGGRSTQRAGQRGQAVGAHTRSSYSLRASRRPRLRVGATHSSTLTNVDLNFLAALSSVRPFEHRWLGAGFTRESREQAEHDDTKKQHYVPAFYLQRWAVDGKVQPFQVDSRTAHPPQLVRDVGKAKNIYTLPEYGATMDLPLRWVEKHLSRIEGLCSQHLDALVELDSGLVTDDALRQDMSVFLGLQITRTPSQRERHLALINGPAAAKREYLKRTSPGANATEVAQRMRPRFTDPKHEAIHLMIEDVRYPVGPLLHRRKWAVYRTNSPLVTCDDPVLFLAGPPFERSVSLAGSSAVVLYPLDPSHLLVMLRWDMQHRGPLVLDVAETAAVNLEIVAAATRTSFERPGDDIASECSVPIRVPIPELDDETAQSLETEAALQYLFGRARRVSRWADSTASPDWPVPRWYSS
;
A
#
# COMPACT_ATOMS: atom_id res chain seq x y z
N MET A 1 57.46 -9.47 7.37
CA MET A 1 57.93 -8.10 7.66
C MET A 1 57.00 -7.43 8.67
N PRO A 2 57.52 -6.60 9.58
CA PRO A 2 56.99 -6.43 10.94
C PRO A 2 56.04 -5.25 11.13
N LYS A 3 55.28 -5.31 12.23
CA LYS A 3 54.60 -4.17 12.87
C LYS A 3 55.64 -3.25 13.52
N VAL A 4 55.50 -1.93 13.35
CA VAL A 4 56.16 -0.93 14.20
C VAL A 4 55.15 0.16 14.56
N SER A 5 55.14 0.44 15.85
CA SER A 5 54.38 1.46 16.59
C SER A 5 55.05 2.84 16.46
N GLY A 6 54.30 3.93 16.67
CA GLY A 6 54.87 5.29 16.71
C GLY A 6 53.92 6.37 17.21
N CYS A 7 53.93 6.58 18.53
CA CYS A 7 53.42 7.76 19.24
C CYS A 7 54.25 9.03 18.96
N ALA A 8 53.61 10.20 19.13
CA ALA A 8 54.04 11.41 19.87
C ALA A 8 53.58 12.69 19.13
N ALA A 9 52.69 13.51 19.73
CA ALA A 9 52.99 14.73 20.51
C ALA A 9 53.12 15.97 19.59
N LEU A 10 52.79 17.22 19.92
CA LEU A 10 52.29 17.96 21.09
C LEU A 10 52.06 19.42 20.59
N VAL A 11 51.44 20.26 21.42
CA VAL A 11 51.40 21.75 21.36
C VAL A 11 50.45 22.36 20.30
N GLY A 12 49.57 23.31 20.56
CA GLY A 12 49.27 24.15 21.72
C GLY A 12 48.68 25.47 21.20
N GLY A 13 47.70 26.07 21.89
CA GLY A 13 47.19 27.39 21.48
C GLY A 13 45.86 27.82 22.08
N ARG A 14 45.93 28.36 23.30
CA ARG A 14 45.02 29.35 23.93
C ARG A 14 44.56 30.43 22.93
N SER A 15 43.55 31.28 23.14
CA SER A 15 42.44 31.50 24.07
C SER A 15 41.83 32.82 23.60
N THR A 16 40.51 33.01 23.62
CA THR A 16 39.95 34.34 23.91
C THR A 16 38.52 34.22 24.44
N GLN A 17 38.36 34.73 25.65
CA GLN A 17 37.11 35.02 26.32
C GLN A 17 36.34 36.12 25.55
N ARG A 18 35.01 36.05 25.55
CA ARG A 18 34.19 37.25 25.67
C ARG A 18 32.95 36.96 26.50
N ALA A 19 32.87 37.69 27.61
CA ALA A 19 31.75 37.79 28.52
C ALA A 19 30.77 38.90 28.08
N GLY A 20 29.55 38.80 28.59
CA GLY A 20 28.50 39.84 28.52
C GLY A 20 27.22 39.26 27.91
N GLN A 21 26.04 39.40 28.48
CA GLN A 21 25.59 40.17 29.64
C GLN A 21 24.20 39.64 30.03
N ARG A 22 23.91 39.69 31.33
CA ARG A 22 22.60 39.37 31.92
C ARG A 22 21.56 40.43 31.51
N GLY A 23 20.38 39.98 31.12
CA GLY A 23 19.15 40.79 31.07
C GLY A 23 18.01 40.00 31.71
N GLN A 24 17.70 40.31 32.97
CA GLN A 24 16.47 39.89 33.64
C GLN A 24 15.31 40.74 33.11
N ALA A 25 14.24 40.10 32.65
CA ALA A 25 12.94 40.73 32.46
C ALA A 25 11.90 39.93 33.24
N VAL A 26 11.41 40.56 34.31
CA VAL A 26 10.30 40.12 35.13
C VAL A 26 9.02 40.47 34.38
N GLY A 27 8.26 39.44 33.97
CA GLY A 27 6.97 39.58 33.29
C GLY A 27 5.88 38.90 34.11
N ALA A 28 4.87 39.67 34.49
CA ALA A 28 3.81 39.35 35.44
C ALA A 28 2.98 38.11 35.09
N HIS A 29 2.72 37.28 36.10
CA HIS A 29 1.69 36.24 36.08
C HIS A 29 0.31 36.83 36.38
N THR A 30 -0.51 37.03 35.36
CA THR A 30 -1.96 37.19 35.49
C THR A 30 -2.63 35.82 35.52
N ARG A 31 -3.15 35.43 36.70
CA ARG A 31 -4.04 34.27 36.86
C ARG A 31 -5.40 34.63 36.27
N SER A 32 -5.71 34.07 35.09
CA SER A 32 -7.07 34.04 34.54
C SER A 32 -7.73 32.72 34.89
N SER A 33 -8.72 32.77 35.76
CA SER A 33 -9.58 31.65 36.15
C SER A 33 -10.57 31.32 35.02
N TYR A 34 -10.23 30.35 34.18
CA TYR A 34 -11.17 29.77 33.23
C TYR A 34 -12.12 28.80 33.96
N SER A 35 -13.38 29.19 34.03
CA SER A 35 -14.51 28.36 34.42
C SER A 35 -14.69 27.21 33.40
N LEU A 36 -14.46 25.97 33.84
CA LEU A 36 -14.84 24.75 33.14
C LEU A 36 -16.37 24.64 33.06
N ARG A 37 -16.97 25.15 31.97
CA ARG A 37 -18.32 24.74 31.57
C ARG A 37 -18.21 23.43 30.79
N ALA A 38 -18.84 22.38 31.33
CA ALA A 38 -19.02 21.10 30.66
C ALA A 38 -19.78 21.30 29.34
N SER A 39 -19.04 21.36 28.23
CA SER A 39 -19.58 21.34 26.88
C SER A 39 -20.18 19.96 26.63
N ARG A 40 -21.52 19.91 26.52
CA ARG A 40 -22.23 18.73 26.01
C ARG A 40 -21.72 18.46 24.59
N ARG A 41 -21.00 17.36 24.40
CA ARG A 41 -20.57 16.90 23.08
C ARG A 41 -21.82 16.82 22.17
N PRO A 42 -21.79 17.45 20.98
CA PRO A 42 -22.90 17.33 20.03
C PRO A 42 -23.03 15.85 19.63
N ARG A 43 -24.22 15.28 19.80
CA ARG A 43 -24.56 13.99 19.18
C ARG A 43 -24.41 14.18 17.68
N LEU A 44 -23.44 13.49 17.07
CA LEU A 44 -23.32 13.35 15.62
C LEU A 44 -24.65 12.80 15.09
N ARG A 45 -25.48 13.68 14.52
CA ARG A 45 -26.56 13.25 13.63
C ARG A 45 -25.89 12.81 12.34
N VAL A 46 -25.69 11.51 12.20
CA VAL A 46 -25.33 10.89 10.93
C VAL A 46 -26.50 11.13 9.99
N GLY A 47 -26.35 12.11 9.08
CA GLY A 47 -27.33 12.38 8.05
C GLY A 47 -27.43 11.18 7.12
N ALA A 48 -28.64 10.64 6.95
CA ALA A 48 -28.92 9.57 6.02
C ALA A 48 -28.90 10.12 4.59
N THR A 49 -27.72 10.28 4.00
CA THR A 49 -27.54 10.61 2.58
C THR A 49 -26.91 9.42 1.89
N HIS A 50 -27.65 8.86 0.92
CA HIS A 50 -27.30 7.71 0.08
C HIS A 50 -26.84 6.46 0.84
N SER A 51 -27.83 5.65 1.28
CA SER A 51 -27.59 4.25 1.60
C SER A 51 -27.17 3.53 0.31
N SER A 52 -25.87 3.51 0.04
CA SER A 52 -25.27 2.65 -0.97
C SER A 52 -25.44 1.22 -0.46
N THR A 53 -26.53 0.59 -0.90
CA THR A 53 -26.63 -0.86 -0.81
C THR A 53 -25.41 -1.41 -1.51
N LEU A 54 -24.61 -2.22 -0.80
CA LEU A 54 -23.64 -3.09 -1.44
C LEU A 54 -24.42 -3.84 -2.52
N THR A 55 -24.20 -3.47 -3.78
CA THR A 55 -25.01 -3.99 -4.87
C THR A 55 -24.80 -5.50 -4.93
N ASN A 56 -25.81 -6.27 -5.31
CA ASN A 56 -25.70 -7.74 -5.46
C ASN A 56 -24.48 -8.17 -6.32
N VAL A 57 -23.96 -7.26 -7.15
CA VAL A 57 -22.77 -7.45 -7.99
C VAL A 57 -21.50 -7.65 -7.15
N ASP A 58 -21.34 -6.93 -6.04
CA ASP A 58 -20.18 -7.10 -5.13
C ASP A 58 -20.16 -8.52 -4.53
N LEU A 59 -21.33 -9.06 -4.16
CA LEU A 59 -21.42 -10.34 -3.44
C LEU A 59 -21.19 -11.55 -4.34
N ASN A 60 -21.72 -11.55 -5.56
CA ASN A 60 -21.50 -12.63 -6.52
C ASN A 60 -20.02 -12.74 -6.91
N PHE A 61 -19.34 -11.60 -7.05
CA PHE A 61 -17.90 -11.61 -7.28
C PHE A 61 -17.12 -12.16 -6.08
N LEU A 62 -17.45 -11.74 -4.85
CA LEU A 62 -16.81 -12.27 -3.65
C LEU A 62 -17.03 -13.79 -3.50
N ALA A 63 -18.19 -14.30 -3.90
CA ALA A 63 -18.46 -15.74 -3.97
C ALA A 63 -17.61 -16.43 -5.06
N ALA A 64 -17.38 -15.79 -6.22
CA ALA A 64 -16.47 -16.31 -7.22
C ALA A 64 -15.02 -16.37 -6.69
N LEU A 65 -14.59 -15.38 -5.89
CA LEU A 65 -13.27 -15.38 -5.26
C LEU A 65 -13.07 -16.52 -4.27
N SER A 66 -14.09 -16.89 -3.50
CA SER A 66 -13.97 -18.00 -2.55
C SER A 66 -13.87 -19.38 -3.23
N SER A 67 -14.20 -19.47 -4.52
CA SER A 67 -14.00 -20.68 -5.34
C SER A 67 -12.61 -20.79 -5.97
N VAL A 68 -11.78 -19.75 -5.86
CA VAL A 68 -10.44 -19.73 -6.46
C VAL A 68 -9.53 -20.66 -5.69
N ARG A 69 -8.93 -21.64 -6.39
CA ARG A 69 -7.93 -22.53 -5.82
C ARG A 69 -6.71 -21.72 -5.34
N PRO A 70 -6.04 -22.15 -4.26
CA PRO A 70 -4.79 -21.52 -3.83
C PRO A 70 -3.81 -21.40 -4.99
N PHE A 71 -3.12 -20.27 -5.09
CA PHE A 71 -2.03 -20.05 -6.01
C PHE A 71 -0.82 -20.86 -5.55
N GLU A 72 -0.58 -21.98 -6.21
CA GLU A 72 0.58 -22.82 -5.93
C GLU A 72 1.82 -22.14 -6.51
N HIS A 73 2.68 -21.65 -5.62
CA HIS A 73 3.93 -21.01 -6.00
C HIS A 73 5.04 -21.30 -5.00
N ARG A 74 6.27 -21.52 -5.50
CA ARG A 74 7.42 -21.90 -4.66
C ARG A 74 7.69 -20.89 -3.55
N TRP A 75 7.54 -19.59 -3.84
CA TRP A 75 7.77 -18.51 -2.86
C TRP A 75 6.71 -18.44 -1.77
N LEU A 76 5.50 -18.92 -2.04
CA LEU A 76 4.43 -18.96 -1.04
C LEU A 76 4.45 -20.28 -0.25
N GLY A 77 5.29 -21.24 -0.60
CA GLY A 77 5.37 -22.54 0.03
C GLY A 77 6.05 -22.51 1.41
N ALA A 78 5.67 -23.45 2.28
CA ALA A 78 6.21 -23.57 3.63
C ALA A 78 7.75 -23.75 3.65
N GLY A 79 8.31 -24.45 2.66
CA GLY A 79 9.77 -24.63 2.54
C GLY A 79 10.51 -23.30 2.34
N PHE A 80 10.02 -22.44 1.46
CA PHE A 80 10.63 -21.13 1.20
C PHE A 80 10.49 -20.20 2.42
N THR A 81 9.33 -20.21 3.08
CA THR A 81 9.13 -19.47 4.35
C THR A 81 10.08 -19.93 5.45
N ARG A 82 10.28 -21.26 5.62
CA ARG A 82 11.20 -21.80 6.61
C ARG A 82 12.64 -21.35 6.35
N GLU A 83 13.11 -21.46 5.11
CA GLU A 83 14.46 -21.01 4.75
C GLU A 83 14.63 -19.49 4.96
N SER A 84 13.59 -18.68 4.68
CA SER A 84 13.64 -17.23 4.99
C SER A 84 13.74 -16.95 6.48
N ARG A 85 13.15 -17.80 7.34
CA ARG A 85 13.28 -17.68 8.81
C ARG A 85 14.69 -18.00 9.26
N GLU A 86 15.25 -19.12 8.78
CA GLU A 86 16.63 -19.53 9.07
C GLU A 86 17.63 -18.44 8.67
N GLN A 87 17.47 -17.85 7.47
CA GLN A 87 18.37 -16.78 7.01
C GLN A 87 18.18 -15.44 7.75
N ALA A 88 17.11 -15.26 8.51
CA ALA A 88 16.79 -14.03 9.24
C ALA A 88 17.21 -14.06 10.72
N GLU A 89 17.74 -15.18 11.21
CA GLU A 89 18.15 -15.35 12.62
C GLU A 89 19.14 -14.27 13.09
N HIS A 90 19.94 -13.72 12.18
CA HIS A 90 20.95 -12.70 12.45
C HIS A 90 20.63 -11.33 11.87
N ASP A 91 19.45 -11.13 11.27
CA ASP A 91 19.07 -9.83 10.73
C ASP A 91 18.67 -8.88 11.88
N ASP A 92 19.28 -7.70 11.97
CA ASP A 92 18.97 -6.67 12.97
C ASP A 92 18.32 -5.40 12.36
N THR A 93 17.89 -5.48 11.10
CA THR A 93 17.36 -4.35 10.34
C THR A 93 16.02 -3.87 10.90
N LYS A 94 15.99 -2.61 11.37
CA LYS A 94 14.77 -1.95 11.89
C LYS A 94 14.00 -1.14 10.86
N LYS A 95 14.64 -0.80 9.74
CA LYS A 95 14.08 0.01 8.66
C LYS A 95 13.67 -0.93 7.53
N GLN A 96 12.38 -1.05 7.31
CA GLN A 96 11.81 -2.00 6.35
C GLN A 96 11.17 -1.22 5.22
N HIS A 97 11.47 -1.63 4.00
CA HIS A 97 10.97 -0.98 2.79
C HIS A 97 9.59 -1.53 2.44
N TYR A 98 8.59 -0.65 2.35
CA TYR A 98 7.28 -1.01 1.81
C TYR A 98 7.21 -0.77 0.29
N VAL A 99 8.04 0.14 -0.24
CA VAL A 99 8.36 0.21 -1.68
C VAL A 99 9.81 -0.25 -1.87
N PRO A 100 10.10 -1.23 -2.77
CA PRO A 100 11.43 -1.78 -2.86
C PRO A 100 12.43 -0.72 -3.28
N ALA A 101 13.63 -0.73 -2.69
CA ALA A 101 14.69 0.17 -3.10
C ALA A 101 15.09 -0.06 -4.56
N PHE A 102 15.22 -1.32 -5.00
CA PHE A 102 15.59 -1.63 -6.40
C PHE A 102 14.56 -1.14 -7.42
N TYR A 103 13.28 -1.08 -7.02
CA TYR A 103 12.20 -0.54 -7.84
C TYR A 103 12.32 0.99 -7.95
N LEU A 104 12.46 1.69 -6.82
CA LEU A 104 12.63 3.15 -6.82
C LEU A 104 13.92 3.61 -7.51
N GLN A 105 14.94 2.75 -7.58
CA GLN A 105 16.17 3.03 -8.32
C GLN A 105 15.91 3.33 -9.81
N ARG A 106 14.80 2.84 -10.38
CA ARG A 106 14.40 3.10 -11.77
C ARG A 106 13.94 4.54 -12.01
N TRP A 107 13.55 5.25 -10.95
CA TRP A 107 13.23 6.70 -10.99
C TRP A 107 14.40 7.57 -10.52
N ALA A 108 15.54 6.97 -10.16
CA ALA A 108 16.60 7.72 -9.54
C ALA A 108 17.48 8.46 -10.55
N VAL A 109 17.80 9.71 -10.24
CA VAL A 109 18.88 10.48 -10.87
C VAL A 109 19.95 10.70 -9.80
N ASP A 110 21.20 10.30 -10.08
CA ASP A 110 22.30 10.29 -9.11
C ASP A 110 21.97 9.55 -7.80
N GLY A 111 21.24 8.44 -7.91
CA GLY A 111 20.80 7.63 -6.76
C GLY A 111 19.73 8.28 -5.88
N LYS A 112 19.13 9.39 -6.35
CA LYS A 112 18.07 10.12 -5.64
C LYS A 112 16.77 10.14 -6.43
N VAL A 113 15.67 10.08 -5.69
CA VAL A 113 14.31 10.29 -6.21
C VAL A 113 13.71 11.53 -5.56
N GLN A 114 12.69 12.11 -6.18
CA GLN A 114 11.97 13.28 -5.69
C GLN A 114 10.65 12.84 -5.04
N PRO A 115 10.52 12.88 -3.71
CA PRO A 115 9.27 12.51 -3.03
C PRO A 115 8.32 13.71 -3.00
N PHE A 116 7.05 13.46 -3.29
CA PHE A 116 5.99 14.47 -3.22
C PHE A 116 4.87 14.01 -2.28
N GLN A 117 4.59 14.81 -1.24
CA GLN A 117 3.48 14.57 -0.32
C GLN A 117 2.17 15.02 -0.97
N VAL A 118 1.32 14.06 -1.32
CA VAL A 118 0.13 14.30 -2.15
C VAL A 118 -0.89 15.19 -1.46
N ASP A 119 -1.21 14.90 -0.20
CA ASP A 119 -2.23 15.64 0.55
C ASP A 119 -1.81 17.07 0.91
N SER A 120 -0.53 17.29 1.24
CA SER A 120 0.00 18.64 1.54
C SER A 120 0.52 19.37 0.31
N ARG A 121 0.48 18.73 -0.87
CA ARG A 121 1.05 19.22 -2.13
C ARG A 121 2.48 19.74 -1.99
N THR A 122 3.31 19.01 -1.26
CA THR A 122 4.68 19.45 -0.92
C THR A 122 5.72 18.56 -1.59
N ALA A 123 6.50 19.15 -2.48
CA ALA A 123 7.71 18.51 -3.01
C ALA A 123 8.83 18.57 -1.96
N HIS A 124 9.40 17.43 -1.58
CA HIS A 124 10.58 17.38 -0.74
C HIS A 124 11.85 17.39 -1.59
N PRO A 125 12.99 17.93 -1.10
CA PRO A 125 14.25 17.85 -1.83
C PRO A 125 14.59 16.40 -2.25
N PRO A 126 15.35 16.20 -3.34
CA PRO A 126 15.74 14.86 -3.79
C PRO A 126 16.43 14.07 -2.67
N GLN A 127 15.96 12.84 -2.43
CA GLN A 127 16.43 11.97 -1.35
C GLN A 127 16.99 10.68 -1.90
N LEU A 128 17.97 10.10 -1.21
CA LEU A 128 18.52 8.79 -1.57
C LEU A 128 17.41 7.73 -1.57
N VAL A 129 17.43 6.84 -2.56
CA VAL A 129 16.45 5.75 -2.70
C VAL A 129 16.32 4.92 -1.41
N ARG A 130 17.44 4.61 -0.77
CA ARG A 130 17.45 3.86 0.51
C ARG A 130 16.76 4.59 1.67
N ASP A 131 16.50 5.89 1.52
CA ASP A 131 15.95 6.77 2.55
C ASP A 131 14.45 7.06 2.44
N VAL A 132 13.82 6.63 1.36
CA VAL A 132 12.39 6.80 1.08
C VAL A 132 11.67 5.45 1.03
N GLY A 133 10.33 5.45 0.93
CA GLY A 133 9.55 4.22 0.76
C GLY A 133 9.68 3.20 1.90
N LYS A 134 10.05 3.66 3.11
CA LYS A 134 10.35 2.81 4.26
C LYS A 134 9.65 3.26 5.53
N ALA A 135 9.41 2.31 6.43
CA ALA A 135 8.89 2.55 7.76
C ALA A 135 9.72 1.79 8.80
N LYS A 136 9.73 2.29 10.04
CA LYS A 136 10.33 1.55 11.15
C LYS A 136 9.34 0.50 11.62
N ASN A 137 9.81 -0.74 11.82
CA ASN A 137 9.02 -1.81 12.44
C ASN A 137 7.65 -2.04 11.76
N ILE A 138 7.62 -1.99 10.42
CA ILE A 138 6.39 -2.29 9.67
C ILE A 138 6.01 -3.78 9.80
N TYR A 139 7.00 -4.67 9.95
CA TYR A 139 6.77 -6.09 10.21
C TYR A 139 7.14 -6.49 11.64
N THR A 140 7.80 -5.63 12.40
CA THR A 140 8.24 -5.97 13.77
C THR A 140 7.09 -5.83 14.79
N LEU A 141 6.86 -6.88 15.57
CA LEU A 141 6.00 -6.88 16.75
C LEU A 141 6.81 -6.43 17.97
N PRO A 142 6.25 -5.67 18.92
CA PRO A 142 6.95 -5.44 20.18
C PRO A 142 7.19 -6.79 20.88
N GLU A 143 8.39 -7.00 21.40
CA GLU A 143 8.69 -8.11 22.31
C GLU A 143 7.79 -7.98 23.54
N TYR A 144 6.85 -8.91 23.74
CA TYR A 144 6.11 -8.99 24.99
C TYR A 144 6.28 -10.35 25.64
N GLY A 145 7.22 -10.42 26.59
CA GLY A 145 7.13 -11.25 27.79
C GLY A 145 7.25 -12.77 27.69
N ALA A 146 7.41 -13.38 26.51
CA ALA A 146 7.54 -14.83 26.42
C ALA A 146 8.47 -15.24 25.28
N THR A 147 9.03 -16.43 25.43
CA THR A 147 9.86 -17.29 24.55
C THR A 147 9.28 -17.56 23.15
N MET A 148 8.57 -16.60 22.56
CA MET A 148 7.88 -16.71 21.30
C MET A 148 8.75 -16.11 20.20
N ASP A 149 9.29 -17.01 19.37
CA ASP A 149 9.84 -16.86 18.03
C ASP A 149 10.36 -15.49 17.61
N LEU A 150 11.61 -15.50 17.10
CA LEU A 150 12.32 -14.41 16.44
C LEU A 150 11.38 -13.31 15.91
N PRO A 151 11.64 -12.03 16.19
CA PRO A 151 10.85 -10.94 15.63
C PRO A 151 10.65 -11.20 14.13
N LEU A 152 9.46 -10.87 13.59
CA LEU A 152 9.03 -11.19 12.21
C LEU A 152 9.88 -10.54 11.10
N ARG A 153 11.16 -10.26 11.37
CA ARG A 153 12.28 -9.94 10.49
C ARG A 153 12.41 -10.93 9.33
N TRP A 154 12.00 -12.18 9.51
CA TRP A 154 11.94 -13.15 8.41
C TRP A 154 11.12 -12.65 7.22
N VAL A 155 10.13 -11.77 7.43
CA VAL A 155 9.34 -11.17 6.35
C VAL A 155 10.22 -10.32 5.43
N GLU A 156 11.08 -9.47 5.97
CA GLU A 156 12.01 -8.66 5.18
C GLU A 156 12.97 -9.56 4.39
N LYS A 157 13.48 -10.60 5.05
CA LYS A 157 14.34 -11.58 4.38
C LYS A 157 13.60 -12.35 3.29
N HIS A 158 12.34 -12.69 3.52
CA HIS A 158 11.48 -13.37 2.55
C HIS A 158 11.19 -12.49 1.34
N LEU A 159 10.85 -11.22 1.55
CA LEU A 159 10.63 -10.26 0.47
C LEU A 159 11.91 -10.02 -0.34
N SER A 160 13.04 -9.73 0.30
CA SER A 160 14.31 -9.46 -0.40
C SER A 160 14.78 -10.61 -1.30
N ARG A 161 14.56 -11.87 -0.89
CA ARG A 161 14.85 -13.05 -1.73
C ARG A 161 14.00 -13.08 -3.00
N ILE A 162 12.73 -12.72 -2.89
CA ILE A 162 11.80 -12.65 -4.04
C ILE A 162 12.17 -11.47 -4.94
N GLU A 163 12.45 -10.32 -4.34
CA GLU A 163 12.84 -9.09 -5.04
C GLU A 163 14.09 -9.27 -5.91
N GLY A 164 15.12 -9.97 -5.41
CA GLY A 164 16.34 -10.24 -6.17
C GLY A 164 16.12 -11.10 -7.42
N LEU A 165 15.11 -11.98 -7.41
CA LEU A 165 14.70 -12.73 -8.60
C LEU A 165 13.81 -11.89 -9.53
N CYS A 166 12.89 -11.12 -8.95
CA CYS A 166 11.94 -10.31 -9.70
C CYS A 166 12.56 -9.09 -10.38
N SER A 167 13.73 -8.62 -9.93
CA SER A 167 14.45 -7.54 -10.64
C SER A 167 14.72 -7.91 -12.09
N GLN A 168 15.11 -9.16 -12.35
CA GLN A 168 15.37 -9.67 -13.70
C GLN A 168 14.08 -9.77 -14.52
N HIS A 169 12.95 -10.13 -13.90
CA HIS A 169 11.65 -10.12 -14.59
C HIS A 169 11.18 -8.71 -14.94
N LEU A 170 11.45 -7.71 -14.09
CA LEU A 170 11.18 -6.32 -14.43
C LEU A 170 12.08 -5.83 -15.57
N ASP A 171 13.34 -6.25 -15.62
CA ASP A 171 14.23 -5.95 -16.76
C ASP A 171 13.70 -6.57 -18.04
N ALA A 172 13.31 -7.85 -18.02
CA ALA A 172 12.70 -8.53 -19.18
C ALA A 172 11.40 -7.86 -19.67
N LEU A 173 10.58 -7.33 -18.75
CA LEU A 173 9.38 -6.57 -19.12
C LEU A 173 9.72 -5.21 -19.75
N VAL A 174 10.77 -4.53 -19.29
CA VAL A 174 11.24 -3.28 -19.89
C VAL A 174 11.88 -3.53 -21.25
N GLU A 175 12.66 -4.60 -21.40
CA GLU A 175 13.27 -5.01 -22.68
C GLU A 175 12.24 -5.39 -23.75
N LEU A 176 11.03 -5.79 -23.35
CA LEU A 176 9.91 -5.98 -24.27
C LEU A 176 9.51 -4.68 -24.97
N ASP A 177 9.83 -3.50 -24.40
CA ASP A 177 9.51 -2.12 -24.83
C ASP A 177 8.01 -1.84 -24.97
N SER A 178 7.32 -2.56 -25.87
CA SER A 178 5.87 -2.59 -25.93
C SER A 178 5.40 -3.91 -26.54
N GLY A 179 4.38 -4.53 -25.95
CA GLY A 179 3.94 -5.85 -26.40
C GLY A 179 3.06 -6.59 -25.41
N LEU A 180 2.43 -7.66 -25.89
CA LEU A 180 1.72 -8.60 -25.01
C LEU A 180 2.73 -9.45 -24.24
N VAL A 181 2.51 -9.63 -22.94
CA VAL A 181 3.31 -10.53 -22.12
C VAL A 181 2.68 -11.92 -22.18
N THR A 182 3.35 -12.84 -22.85
CA THR A 182 2.85 -14.21 -23.08
C THR A 182 3.61 -15.29 -22.32
N ASP A 183 4.77 -14.96 -21.75
CA ASP A 183 5.55 -15.86 -20.90
C ASP A 183 4.78 -16.16 -19.60
N ASP A 184 4.30 -17.40 -19.48
CA ASP A 184 3.48 -17.84 -18.36
C ASP A 184 4.28 -17.95 -17.05
N ALA A 185 5.54 -18.38 -17.12
CA ALA A 185 6.41 -18.50 -15.95
C ALA A 185 6.74 -17.12 -15.38
N LEU A 186 7.08 -16.16 -16.25
CA LEU A 186 7.26 -14.76 -15.87
C LEU A 186 5.98 -14.21 -15.24
N ARG A 187 4.82 -14.43 -15.85
CA ARG A 187 3.52 -13.96 -15.30
C ARG A 187 3.20 -14.60 -13.96
N GLN A 188 3.53 -15.88 -13.77
CA GLN A 188 3.31 -16.59 -12.51
C GLN A 188 4.17 -16.00 -11.39
N ASP A 189 5.48 -15.88 -11.61
CA ASP A 189 6.44 -15.28 -10.67
C ASP A 189 6.04 -13.81 -10.37
N MET A 190 5.78 -13.01 -11.40
CA MET A 190 5.39 -11.60 -11.25
C MET A 190 4.04 -11.42 -10.54
N SER A 191 3.08 -12.34 -10.70
CA SER A 191 1.80 -12.26 -9.98
C SER A 191 1.97 -12.38 -8.47
N VAL A 192 2.91 -13.21 -8.01
CA VAL A 192 3.25 -13.29 -6.57
C VAL A 192 3.94 -12.01 -6.12
N PHE A 193 4.92 -11.53 -6.88
CA PHE A 193 5.63 -10.29 -6.55
C PHE A 193 4.69 -9.08 -6.45
N LEU A 194 3.84 -8.86 -7.46
CA LEU A 194 2.87 -7.77 -7.46
C LEU A 194 1.84 -7.95 -6.33
N GLY A 195 1.43 -9.18 -6.04
CA GLY A 195 0.60 -9.49 -4.87
C GLY A 195 1.23 -9.07 -3.56
N LEU A 196 2.53 -9.35 -3.39
CA LEU A 196 3.29 -8.90 -2.22
C LEU A 196 3.42 -7.37 -2.20
N GLN A 197 3.64 -6.71 -3.34
CA GLN A 197 3.66 -5.24 -3.42
C GLN A 197 2.34 -4.63 -2.95
N ILE A 198 1.21 -5.20 -3.35
CA ILE A 198 -0.11 -4.76 -2.88
C ILE A 198 -0.17 -4.87 -1.36
N THR A 199 0.03 -6.08 -0.84
CA THR A 199 -0.29 -6.46 0.55
C THR A 199 0.67 -5.90 1.60
N ARG A 200 1.89 -5.51 1.23
CA ARG A 200 2.94 -5.11 2.18
C ARG A 200 2.95 -3.61 2.53
N THR A 201 2.08 -2.81 1.92
CA THR A 201 2.03 -1.36 2.15
C THR A 201 1.48 -1.02 3.54
N PRO A 202 1.81 0.15 4.11
CA PRO A 202 1.21 0.60 5.37
C PRO A 202 -0.32 0.65 5.32
N SER A 203 -0.90 1.05 4.19
CA SER A 203 -2.35 1.12 4.00
C SER A 203 -3.00 -0.26 4.03
N GLN A 204 -2.40 -1.29 3.41
CA GLN A 204 -2.92 -2.65 3.52
C GLN A 204 -2.77 -3.22 4.92
N ARG A 205 -1.67 -2.90 5.63
CA ARG A 205 -1.53 -3.29 7.05
C ARG A 205 -2.63 -2.67 7.92
N GLU A 206 -2.89 -1.37 7.74
CA GLU A 206 -3.99 -0.66 8.43
C GLU A 206 -5.35 -1.30 8.10
N ARG A 207 -5.58 -1.67 6.84
CA ARG A 207 -6.76 -2.44 6.42
C ARG A 207 -6.85 -3.79 7.14
N HIS A 208 -5.79 -4.59 7.17
CA HIS A 208 -5.81 -5.91 7.84
C HIS A 208 -6.11 -5.76 9.32
N LEU A 209 -5.49 -4.78 9.99
CA LEU A 209 -5.78 -4.48 11.39
C LEU A 209 -7.24 -4.05 11.59
N ALA A 210 -7.79 -3.23 10.70
CA ALA A 210 -9.20 -2.86 10.75
C ALA A 210 -10.12 -4.08 10.57
N LEU A 211 -9.77 -5.01 9.68
CA LEU A 211 -10.51 -6.27 9.50
C LEU A 211 -10.43 -7.17 10.73
N ILE A 212 -9.25 -7.32 11.34
CA ILE A 212 -9.03 -8.18 12.50
C ILE A 212 -9.75 -7.61 13.73
N ASN A 213 -9.54 -6.32 14.01
CA ASN A 213 -10.09 -5.63 15.18
C ASN A 213 -11.54 -5.14 14.97
N GLY A 214 -12.08 -5.30 13.77
CA GLY A 214 -13.42 -4.85 13.43
C GLY A 214 -14.52 -5.50 14.28
N PRO A 215 -15.71 -4.88 14.37
CA PRO A 215 -16.82 -5.39 15.15
C PRO A 215 -17.21 -6.83 14.77
N ALA A 216 -17.46 -7.68 15.76
CA ALA A 216 -17.79 -9.08 15.53
C ALA A 216 -19.06 -9.26 14.66
N ALA A 217 -20.05 -8.38 14.83
CA ALA A 217 -21.27 -8.37 14.03
C ALA A 217 -20.96 -8.13 12.53
N ALA A 218 -20.12 -7.15 12.22
CA ALA A 218 -19.68 -6.83 10.86
C ALA A 218 -18.92 -8.00 10.21
N LYS A 219 -17.96 -8.60 10.94
CA LYS A 219 -17.20 -9.76 10.46
C LYS A 219 -18.11 -10.95 10.17
N ARG A 220 -19.05 -11.24 11.06
CA ARG A 220 -20.02 -12.33 10.90
C ARG A 220 -20.90 -12.11 9.67
N GLU A 221 -21.40 -10.89 9.51
CA GLU A 221 -22.25 -10.53 8.37
C GLU A 221 -21.47 -10.60 7.05
N TYR A 222 -20.24 -10.09 7.02
CA TYR A 222 -19.34 -10.23 5.88
C TYR A 222 -19.13 -11.70 5.48
N LEU A 223 -18.83 -12.57 6.45
CA LEU A 223 -18.61 -13.99 6.18
C LEU A 223 -19.87 -14.69 5.67
N LYS A 224 -21.06 -14.37 6.23
CA LYS A 224 -22.34 -14.87 5.73
C LYS A 224 -22.58 -14.49 4.27
N ARG A 225 -22.32 -13.23 3.91
CA ARG A 225 -22.52 -12.72 2.54
C ARG A 225 -21.54 -13.29 1.53
N THR A 226 -20.29 -13.53 1.93
CA THR A 226 -19.21 -14.01 1.05
C THR A 226 -19.06 -15.53 1.00
N SER A 227 -19.72 -16.24 1.92
CA SER A 227 -19.71 -17.70 2.01
C SER A 227 -21.14 -18.24 2.04
N PRO A 228 -21.91 -18.06 0.95
CA PRO A 228 -23.29 -18.56 0.89
C PRO A 228 -23.29 -20.08 1.10
N GLY A 229 -24.05 -20.54 2.08
CA GLY A 229 -24.11 -21.95 2.48
C GLY A 229 -23.26 -22.32 3.71
N ALA A 230 -22.37 -21.43 4.18
CA ALA A 230 -21.63 -21.68 5.41
C ALA A 230 -22.57 -21.69 6.63
N ASN A 231 -22.51 -22.73 7.43
CA ASN A 231 -23.29 -22.84 8.66
C ASN A 231 -22.70 -21.97 9.80
N ALA A 232 -23.44 -21.80 10.88
CA ALA A 232 -23.02 -20.94 12.00
C ALA A 232 -21.69 -21.38 12.64
N THR A 233 -21.41 -22.68 12.69
CA THR A 233 -20.16 -23.24 13.23
C THR A 233 -18.98 -22.92 12.33
N GLU A 234 -19.14 -23.04 11.01
CA GLU A 234 -18.12 -22.70 10.02
C GLU A 234 -17.80 -21.19 10.05
N VAL A 235 -18.82 -20.34 10.13
CA VAL A 235 -18.63 -18.89 10.28
C VAL A 235 -17.88 -18.59 11.59
N ALA A 236 -18.28 -19.20 12.70
CA ALA A 236 -17.59 -19.03 13.98
C ALA A 236 -16.13 -19.50 13.93
N GLN A 237 -15.84 -20.60 13.24
CA GLN A 237 -14.48 -21.10 13.05
C GLN A 237 -13.64 -20.14 12.20
N ARG A 238 -14.19 -19.59 11.12
CA ARG A 238 -13.50 -18.59 10.27
C ARG A 238 -13.28 -17.25 10.96
N MET A 239 -14.10 -16.91 11.95
CA MET A 239 -13.91 -15.70 12.77
C MET A 239 -12.79 -15.83 13.79
N ARG A 240 -12.30 -17.05 14.09
CA ARG A 240 -11.22 -17.25 15.05
C ARG A 240 -9.90 -16.82 14.42
N PRO A 241 -9.16 -15.87 15.01
CA PRO A 241 -7.84 -15.51 14.51
C PRO A 241 -6.91 -16.72 14.64
N ARG A 242 -5.95 -16.86 13.72
CA ARG A 242 -4.91 -17.90 13.81
C ARG A 242 -3.86 -17.53 14.85
N PHE A 243 -3.64 -16.24 15.07
CA PHE A 243 -2.69 -15.71 16.05
C PHE A 243 -3.36 -14.80 17.08
N THR A 244 -2.91 -14.87 18.33
CA THR A 244 -3.42 -14.01 19.41
C THR A 244 -3.07 -12.54 19.22
N ASP A 245 -1.89 -12.24 18.64
CA ASP A 245 -1.49 -10.86 18.31
C ASP A 245 -2.10 -10.45 16.95
N PRO A 246 -2.96 -9.41 16.89
CA PRO A 246 -3.53 -8.90 15.65
C PRO A 246 -2.50 -8.50 14.60
N LYS A 247 -1.32 -8.05 15.00
CA LYS A 247 -0.26 -7.67 14.06
C LYS A 247 0.42 -8.90 13.45
N HIS A 248 0.53 -10.01 14.20
CA HIS A 248 0.98 -11.28 13.63
C HIS A 248 -0.06 -11.81 12.63
N GLU A 249 -1.34 -11.77 13.02
CA GLU A 249 -2.44 -12.12 12.12
C GLU A 249 -2.42 -11.27 10.84
N ALA A 250 -2.18 -9.96 10.92
CA ALA A 250 -2.07 -9.10 9.75
C ALA A 250 -0.93 -9.50 8.80
N ILE A 251 0.23 -9.88 9.34
CA ILE A 251 1.37 -10.36 8.53
C ILE A 251 1.06 -11.72 7.90
N HIS A 252 0.35 -12.58 8.61
CA HIS A 252 -0.14 -13.84 8.06
C HIS A 252 -1.13 -13.60 6.91
N LEU A 253 -2.09 -12.68 7.10
CA LEU A 253 -3.05 -12.28 6.06
C LEU A 253 -2.37 -11.67 4.84
N MET A 254 -1.26 -10.95 5.01
CA MET A 254 -0.45 -10.44 3.89
C MET A 254 -0.07 -11.56 2.92
N ILE A 255 0.44 -12.70 3.42
CA ILE A 255 0.85 -13.83 2.57
C ILE A 255 -0.37 -14.60 2.04
N GLU A 256 -1.40 -14.81 2.87
CA GLU A 256 -2.60 -15.52 2.44
C GLU A 256 -3.38 -14.74 1.37
N ASP A 257 -3.44 -13.41 1.44
CA ASP A 257 -4.08 -12.58 0.42
C ASP A 257 -3.42 -12.76 -0.95
N VAL A 258 -2.08 -12.92 -0.98
CA VAL A 258 -1.37 -13.26 -2.22
C VAL A 258 -1.72 -14.67 -2.70
N ARG A 259 -1.77 -15.63 -1.77
CA ARG A 259 -2.06 -17.03 -2.11
C ARG A 259 -3.49 -17.24 -2.63
N TYR A 260 -4.49 -16.60 -2.06
CA TYR A 260 -5.89 -16.89 -2.38
C TYR A 260 -6.48 -15.91 -3.39
N PRO A 261 -6.87 -14.67 -3.02
CA PRO A 261 -7.49 -13.78 -3.99
C PRO A 261 -6.47 -13.19 -4.98
N VAL A 262 -5.34 -12.66 -4.53
CA VAL A 262 -4.58 -11.71 -5.37
C VAL A 262 -3.76 -12.40 -6.47
N GLY A 263 -2.95 -13.41 -6.13
CA GLY A 263 -2.07 -14.10 -7.09
C GLY A 263 -2.82 -14.69 -8.28
N PRO A 264 -3.87 -15.52 -8.09
CA PRO A 264 -4.62 -16.10 -9.20
C PRO A 264 -5.34 -15.05 -10.04
N LEU A 265 -5.85 -13.98 -9.41
CA LEU A 265 -6.56 -12.91 -10.13
C LEU A 265 -5.62 -12.11 -11.01
N LEU A 266 -4.41 -11.78 -10.53
CA LEU A 266 -3.40 -11.09 -11.33
C LEU A 266 -2.94 -11.99 -12.48
N HIS A 267 -2.66 -13.27 -12.19
CA HIS A 267 -2.17 -14.21 -13.20
C HIS A 267 -3.16 -14.44 -14.34
N ARG A 268 -4.47 -14.47 -14.07
CA ARG A 268 -5.52 -14.66 -15.09
C ARG A 268 -5.74 -13.46 -16.01
N ARG A 269 -5.18 -12.29 -15.70
CA ARG A 269 -5.34 -11.08 -16.52
C ARG A 269 -4.60 -11.19 -17.85
N LYS A 270 -5.00 -10.37 -18.81
CA LYS A 270 -4.24 -10.15 -20.05
C LYS A 270 -3.22 -9.06 -19.79
N TRP A 271 -1.95 -9.38 -20.01
CA TRP A 271 -0.83 -8.51 -19.66
C TRP A 271 -0.24 -7.91 -20.93
N ALA A 272 0.06 -6.61 -20.88
CA ALA A 272 0.84 -5.95 -21.91
C ALA A 272 1.73 -4.86 -21.29
N VAL A 273 2.90 -4.67 -21.87
CA VAL A 273 3.76 -3.52 -21.61
C VAL A 273 3.39 -2.43 -22.61
N TYR A 274 3.11 -1.25 -22.07
CA TYR A 274 2.90 -0.03 -22.84
C TYR A 274 4.12 0.87 -22.68
N ARG A 275 4.63 1.39 -23.79
CA ARG A 275 5.61 2.48 -23.78
C ARG A 275 4.89 3.82 -23.60
N THR A 276 5.48 4.77 -22.91
CA THR A 276 4.91 6.12 -22.73
C THR A 276 5.75 7.16 -23.46
N ASN A 277 5.07 8.16 -24.04
CA ASN A 277 5.75 9.29 -24.69
C ASN A 277 6.16 10.40 -23.71
N SER A 278 5.86 10.24 -22.43
CA SER A 278 6.26 11.15 -21.35
C SER A 278 6.60 10.37 -20.10
N PRO A 279 7.35 10.95 -19.14
CA PRO A 279 7.74 10.22 -17.94
C PRO A 279 6.54 9.84 -17.06
N LEU A 280 6.60 8.65 -16.47
CA LEU A 280 5.68 8.17 -15.46
C LEU A 280 6.18 8.47 -14.04
N VAL A 281 5.25 8.79 -13.14
CA VAL A 281 5.49 8.77 -11.70
C VAL A 281 5.23 7.37 -11.12
N THR A 282 5.63 7.12 -9.88
CA THR A 282 5.16 5.99 -9.06
C THR A 282 4.70 6.48 -7.70
N CYS A 283 4.19 5.61 -6.82
CA CYS A 283 3.81 5.97 -5.46
C CYS A 283 4.12 4.88 -4.43
N ASP A 284 3.72 5.15 -3.19
CA ASP A 284 3.83 4.24 -2.04
C ASP A 284 2.87 3.04 -2.07
N ASP A 285 2.01 2.96 -3.09
CA ASP A 285 1.18 1.79 -3.42
C ASP A 285 1.21 1.55 -4.95
N PRO A 286 2.31 0.99 -5.49
CA PRO A 286 2.62 1.03 -6.91
C PRO A 286 1.76 0.12 -7.79
N VAL A 287 0.91 -0.74 -7.20
CA VAL A 287 -0.02 -1.60 -7.94
C VAL A 287 -1.43 -1.02 -7.84
N LEU A 288 -1.88 -0.39 -8.93
CA LEU A 288 -3.13 0.37 -8.93
C LEU A 288 -4.27 -0.45 -9.49
N PHE A 289 -5.44 -0.31 -8.89
CA PHE A 289 -6.67 -0.95 -9.33
C PHE A 289 -7.65 0.10 -9.85
N LEU A 290 -7.92 0.10 -11.16
CA LEU A 290 -8.90 0.98 -11.79
C LEU A 290 -10.18 0.20 -12.07
N ALA A 291 -11.28 0.58 -11.41
CA ALA A 291 -12.54 -0.15 -11.51
C ALA A 291 -13.04 -0.22 -12.96
N GLY A 292 -13.09 0.92 -13.66
CA GLY A 292 -13.55 1.03 -15.05
C GLY A 292 -15.04 0.74 -15.25
N PRO A 293 -15.63 1.13 -16.38
CA PRO A 293 -17.03 0.83 -16.68
C PRO A 293 -17.32 -0.69 -16.65
N PRO A 294 -18.53 -1.11 -16.20
CA PRO A 294 -19.66 -0.29 -15.76
C PRO A 294 -19.56 0.17 -14.30
N PHE A 295 -18.44 -0.09 -13.62
CA PHE A 295 -18.29 0.24 -12.21
C PHE A 295 -17.92 1.71 -12.00
N GLU A 296 -18.46 2.29 -10.93
CA GLU A 296 -18.12 3.62 -10.48
C GLU A 296 -16.75 3.66 -9.79
N ARG A 297 -16.15 4.85 -9.69
CA ARG A 297 -14.88 5.09 -8.98
C ARG A 297 -14.96 4.83 -7.47
N SER A 298 -16.16 4.80 -6.91
CA SER A 298 -16.46 4.47 -5.52
C SER A 298 -16.26 2.97 -5.22
N VAL A 299 -16.28 2.12 -6.25
CA VAL A 299 -16.22 0.67 -6.08
C VAL A 299 -14.76 0.20 -6.08
N SER A 300 -14.32 -0.35 -4.94
CA SER A 300 -13.00 -0.99 -4.81
C SER A 300 -13.15 -2.49 -4.99
N LEU A 301 -12.83 -2.99 -6.19
CA LEU A 301 -13.10 -4.39 -6.56
C LEU A 301 -11.87 -5.30 -6.60
N ALA A 302 -10.69 -4.82 -6.21
CA ALA A 302 -9.44 -5.57 -6.32
C ALA A 302 -9.36 -6.34 -7.66
N GLY A 303 -9.50 -7.67 -7.63
CA GLY A 303 -9.43 -8.49 -8.84
C GLY A 303 -10.55 -8.32 -9.88
N SER A 304 -11.66 -7.61 -9.65
CA SER A 304 -12.61 -7.28 -10.75
C SER A 304 -12.33 -5.96 -11.45
N SER A 305 -11.36 -5.17 -10.97
CA SER A 305 -10.99 -3.93 -11.62
C SER A 305 -10.73 -4.17 -13.11
N ALA A 306 -11.29 -3.33 -13.97
CA ALA A 306 -11.10 -3.43 -15.41
C ALA A 306 -9.61 -3.44 -15.76
N VAL A 307 -8.83 -2.57 -15.09
CA VAL A 307 -7.40 -2.41 -15.34
C VAL A 307 -6.63 -2.49 -14.02
N VAL A 308 -5.52 -3.21 -14.02
CA VAL A 308 -4.48 -3.09 -12.99
C VAL A 308 -3.23 -2.52 -13.64
N LEU A 309 -2.64 -1.50 -13.01
CA LEU A 309 -1.46 -0.81 -13.49
C LEU A 309 -0.28 -1.06 -12.56
N TYR A 310 0.91 -1.17 -13.14
CA TYR A 310 2.17 -1.17 -12.41
C TYR A 310 3.23 -0.45 -13.25
N PRO A 311 3.63 0.78 -12.88
CA PRO A 311 4.74 1.46 -13.55
C PRO A 311 6.00 0.59 -13.45
N LEU A 312 6.68 0.32 -14.57
CA LEU A 312 7.90 -0.50 -14.56
C LEU A 312 9.13 0.39 -14.37
N ASP A 313 9.14 1.52 -15.07
CA ASP A 313 10.13 2.59 -15.00
C ASP A 313 9.46 3.90 -15.49
N PRO A 314 10.20 5.01 -15.67
CA PRO A 314 9.61 6.25 -16.19
C PRO A 314 9.03 6.18 -17.61
N SER A 315 9.30 5.15 -18.41
CA SER A 315 8.89 5.06 -19.82
C SER A 315 8.05 3.83 -20.16
N HIS A 316 7.85 2.92 -19.20
CA HIS A 316 7.14 1.66 -19.39
C HIS A 316 6.09 1.42 -18.31
N LEU A 317 4.91 0.98 -18.74
CA LEU A 317 3.77 0.67 -17.89
C LEU A 317 3.32 -0.77 -18.14
N LEU A 318 3.31 -1.60 -17.09
CA LEU A 318 2.62 -2.87 -17.15
C LEU A 318 1.11 -2.63 -16.94
N VAL A 319 0.32 -3.06 -17.92
CA VAL A 319 -1.15 -2.97 -17.92
C VAL A 319 -1.71 -4.39 -17.91
N MET A 320 -2.57 -4.67 -16.95
CA MET A 320 -3.21 -5.98 -16.79
C MET A 320 -4.74 -5.84 -16.87
N LEU A 321 -5.29 -6.11 -18.05
CA LEU A 321 -6.73 -6.03 -18.30
C LEU A 321 -7.43 -7.28 -17.75
N ARG A 322 -8.69 -7.09 -17.31
CA ARG A 322 -9.55 -8.21 -16.90
C ARG A 322 -9.67 -9.24 -18.04
N TRP A 323 -9.83 -10.51 -17.69
CA TRP A 323 -9.76 -11.65 -18.62
C TRP A 323 -10.75 -11.60 -19.80
N ASP A 324 -11.85 -10.88 -19.65
CA ASP A 324 -12.90 -10.64 -20.65
C ASP A 324 -12.64 -9.41 -21.54
N MET A 325 -11.63 -8.59 -21.22
CA MET A 325 -11.26 -7.39 -21.98
C MET A 325 -10.11 -7.70 -22.95
N GLN A 326 -9.74 -6.78 -23.85
CA GLN A 326 -8.63 -6.98 -24.80
C GLN A 326 -7.78 -5.72 -24.92
N HIS A 327 -6.47 -5.91 -25.06
CA HIS A 327 -5.58 -4.81 -25.40
C HIS A 327 -5.85 -4.36 -26.83
N ARG A 328 -5.99 -3.04 -27.02
CA ARG A 328 -6.16 -2.40 -28.33
C ARG A 328 -4.94 -1.55 -28.62
N GLY A 329 -4.39 -1.72 -29.82
CA GLY A 329 -3.26 -0.94 -30.30
C GLY A 329 -3.62 0.54 -30.50
N PRO A 330 -2.62 1.44 -30.50
CA PRO A 330 -1.21 1.15 -30.25
C PRO A 330 -0.92 0.87 -28.76
N LEU A 331 0.10 0.04 -28.49
CA LEU A 331 0.64 -0.20 -27.14
C LEU A 331 1.66 0.89 -26.73
N VAL A 332 1.39 2.13 -27.17
CA VAL A 332 2.14 3.33 -26.85
C VAL A 332 1.13 4.34 -26.34
N LEU A 333 1.37 4.91 -25.17
CA LEU A 333 0.57 5.99 -24.61
C LEU A 333 1.07 7.32 -25.13
N ASP A 334 0.16 8.14 -25.65
CA ASP A 334 0.49 9.53 -25.97
C ASP A 334 0.67 10.38 -24.69
N VAL A 335 0.98 11.66 -24.87
CA VAL A 335 1.24 12.59 -23.76
C VAL A 335 0.01 12.75 -22.86
N ALA A 336 -1.19 12.87 -23.46
CA ALA A 336 -2.43 13.07 -22.71
C ALA A 336 -2.83 11.81 -21.93
N GLU A 337 -2.68 10.64 -22.55
CA GLU A 337 -2.88 9.34 -21.93
C GLU A 337 -1.91 9.09 -20.78
N THR A 338 -0.64 9.43 -20.97
CA THR A 338 0.39 9.34 -19.93
C THR A 338 0.06 10.28 -18.76
N ALA A 339 -0.35 11.52 -19.04
CA ALA A 339 -0.78 12.46 -18.01
C ALA A 339 -2.01 11.96 -17.23
N ALA A 340 -3.00 11.37 -17.91
CA ALA A 340 -4.16 10.76 -17.25
C ALA A 340 -3.76 9.57 -16.36
N VAL A 341 -2.81 8.74 -16.80
CA VAL A 341 -2.26 7.66 -15.97
C VAL A 341 -1.51 8.22 -14.76
N ASN A 342 -0.67 9.24 -14.93
CA ASN A 342 0.03 9.90 -13.82
C ASN A 342 -0.94 10.48 -12.80
N LEU A 343 -2.04 11.09 -13.25
CA LEU A 343 -3.10 11.58 -12.38
C LEU A 343 -3.71 10.46 -11.53
N GLU A 344 -3.95 9.28 -12.09
CA GLU A 344 -4.41 8.11 -11.32
C GLU A 344 -3.34 7.58 -10.37
N ILE A 345 -2.05 7.61 -10.74
CA ILE A 345 -0.94 7.19 -9.85
C ILE A 345 -0.81 8.11 -8.64
N VAL A 346 -0.86 9.42 -8.85
CA VAL A 346 -0.87 10.40 -7.75
C VAL A 346 -2.13 10.24 -6.90
N ALA A 347 -3.29 10.02 -7.54
CA ALA A 347 -4.54 9.80 -6.81
C ALA A 347 -4.53 8.49 -5.98
N ALA A 348 -3.84 7.47 -6.48
CA ALA A 348 -3.65 6.19 -5.80
C ALA A 348 -2.57 6.24 -4.72
N ALA A 349 -1.77 7.30 -4.58
CA ALA A 349 -0.81 7.41 -3.49
C ALA A 349 -1.52 7.47 -2.11
N THR A 350 -0.99 6.71 -1.14
CA THR A 350 -1.44 6.74 0.26
C THR A 350 -1.02 8.06 0.88
N ARG A 351 0.26 8.40 0.74
CA ARG A 351 0.83 9.65 1.24
C ARG A 351 1.77 10.28 0.21
N THR A 352 2.63 9.46 -0.40
CA THR A 352 3.78 9.95 -1.17
C THR A 352 3.78 9.38 -2.58
N SER A 353 3.95 10.24 -3.58
CA SER A 353 4.41 9.84 -4.92
C SER A 353 5.92 10.05 -5.06
N PHE A 354 6.54 9.33 -5.99
CA PHE A 354 7.96 9.41 -6.31
C PHE A 354 8.13 9.63 -7.80
N GLU A 355 9.00 10.54 -8.16
CA GLU A 355 9.33 10.87 -9.54
C GLU A 355 10.83 11.13 -9.69
N ARG A 356 11.30 11.31 -10.93
CA ARG A 356 12.70 11.71 -11.14
C ARG A 356 12.87 13.17 -10.69
N PRO A 357 14.02 13.52 -10.08
CA PRO A 357 14.34 14.91 -9.78
C PRO A 357 14.21 15.82 -11.00
N GLY A 358 13.33 16.82 -10.92
CA GLY A 358 13.10 17.82 -11.97
C GLY A 358 11.95 17.53 -12.93
N ASP A 359 11.27 16.39 -12.82
CA ASP A 359 10.09 16.10 -13.66
C ASP A 359 8.86 16.93 -13.25
N ASP A 360 8.71 17.23 -11.95
CA ASP A 360 7.64 18.05 -11.33
C ASP A 360 6.18 17.61 -11.64
N ILE A 361 5.98 16.41 -12.21
CA ILE A 361 4.68 15.87 -12.66
C ILE A 361 3.66 15.82 -11.52
N ALA A 362 4.05 15.37 -10.34
CA ALA A 362 3.13 15.23 -9.21
C ALA A 362 2.62 16.59 -8.72
N SER A 363 3.39 17.66 -8.91
CA SER A 363 3.00 19.02 -8.50
C SER A 363 1.89 19.61 -9.39
N GLU A 364 1.88 19.21 -10.67
CA GLU A 364 0.87 19.59 -11.66
C GLU A 364 -0.45 18.82 -11.47
N CYS A 365 -0.40 17.65 -10.84
CA CYS A 365 -1.58 16.86 -10.53
C CYS A 365 -2.41 17.51 -9.41
N SER A 366 -3.72 17.65 -9.61
CA SER A 366 -4.66 18.10 -8.59
C SER A 366 -5.59 16.96 -8.20
N VAL A 367 -5.44 16.42 -6.99
CA VAL A 367 -6.24 15.30 -6.50
C VAL A 367 -6.96 15.65 -5.19
N PRO A 368 -8.15 15.08 -4.92
CA PRO A 368 -8.83 15.29 -3.64
C PRO A 368 -8.00 14.83 -2.44
N ILE A 369 -8.03 15.60 -1.36
CA ILE A 369 -7.37 15.23 -0.10
C ILE A 369 -8.13 14.06 0.53
N ARG A 370 -7.40 13.09 1.09
CA ARG A 370 -8.03 11.99 1.85
C ARG A 370 -8.51 12.55 3.19
N VAL A 371 -9.81 12.52 3.41
CA VAL A 371 -10.40 12.86 4.71
C VAL A 371 -10.10 11.70 5.67
N PRO A 372 -9.43 11.94 6.81
CA PRO A 372 -9.23 10.91 7.82
C PRO A 372 -10.58 10.39 8.30
N ILE A 373 -10.75 9.07 8.28
CA ILE A 373 -11.95 8.43 8.82
C ILE A 373 -11.87 8.50 10.35
N PRO A 374 -12.85 9.10 11.03
CA PRO A 374 -12.86 9.15 12.49
C PRO A 374 -12.76 7.75 13.09
N GLU A 375 -11.83 7.58 14.03
CA GLU A 375 -11.78 6.36 14.83
C GLU A 375 -12.90 6.39 15.85
N LEU A 376 -13.68 5.30 15.91
CA LEU A 376 -14.65 5.08 16.97
C LEU A 376 -13.91 4.38 18.11
N ASP A 377 -14.28 4.72 19.35
CA ASP A 377 -13.86 3.91 20.49
C ASP A 377 -14.48 2.50 20.42
N ASP A 378 -13.86 1.55 21.11
CA ASP A 378 -14.24 0.13 21.04
C ASP A 378 -15.69 -0.11 21.48
N GLU A 379 -16.18 0.63 22.47
CA GLU A 379 -17.56 0.52 22.97
C GLU A 379 -18.57 0.99 21.90
N THR A 380 -18.29 2.14 21.27
CA THR A 380 -19.12 2.68 20.18
C THR A 380 -19.09 1.75 18.97
N ALA A 381 -17.91 1.26 18.57
CA ALA A 381 -17.78 0.35 17.43
C ALA A 381 -18.53 -0.97 17.66
N GLN A 382 -18.54 -1.50 18.88
CA GLN A 382 -19.25 -2.73 19.24
C GLN A 382 -20.77 -2.56 19.37
N SER A 383 -21.25 -1.35 19.66
CA SER A 383 -22.68 -1.04 19.77
C SER A 383 -23.36 -0.66 18.45
N LEU A 384 -22.59 -0.59 17.36
CA LEU A 384 -23.15 -0.35 16.02
C LEU A 384 -24.10 -1.49 15.61
N GLU A 385 -25.24 -1.12 15.02
CA GLU A 385 -26.12 -2.05 14.31
C GLU A 385 -25.37 -2.78 13.20
N THR A 386 -25.78 -4.01 12.86
CA THR A 386 -25.01 -4.90 11.98
C THR A 386 -24.63 -4.26 10.64
N GLU A 387 -25.55 -3.55 9.98
CA GLU A 387 -25.27 -2.89 8.70
C GLU A 387 -24.35 -1.68 8.88
N ALA A 388 -24.56 -0.86 9.91
CA ALA A 388 -23.69 0.27 10.22
C ALA A 388 -22.27 -0.19 10.60
N ALA A 389 -22.15 -1.30 11.32
CA ALA A 389 -20.89 -1.93 11.67
C ALA A 389 -20.17 -2.44 10.41
N LEU A 390 -20.91 -3.01 9.45
CA LEU A 390 -20.36 -3.47 8.18
C LEU A 390 -19.88 -2.29 7.31
N GLN A 391 -20.67 -1.22 7.23
CA GLN A 391 -20.28 0.02 6.55
C GLN A 391 -19.05 0.65 7.21
N TYR A 392 -19.00 0.70 8.53
CA TYR A 392 -17.84 1.18 9.28
C TYR A 392 -16.59 0.34 8.98
N LEU A 393 -16.71 -0.99 9.04
CA LEU A 393 -15.63 -1.92 8.72
C LEU A 393 -15.13 -1.70 7.29
N PHE A 394 -16.03 -1.60 6.31
CA PHE A 394 -15.66 -1.38 4.92
C PHE A 394 -15.12 0.01 4.65
N GLY A 395 -15.60 1.05 5.31
CA GLY A 395 -15.01 2.38 5.22
C GLY A 395 -13.54 2.37 5.62
N ARG A 396 -13.19 1.62 6.68
CA ARG A 396 -11.80 1.48 7.13
C ARG A 396 -10.97 0.50 6.30
N ALA A 397 -11.58 -0.59 5.85
CA ALA A 397 -10.87 -1.67 5.17
C ALA A 397 -10.76 -1.46 3.65
N ARG A 398 -11.65 -0.70 3.02
CA ARG A 398 -11.61 -0.44 1.58
C ARG A 398 -10.80 0.80 1.31
N ARG A 399 -9.80 0.65 0.45
CA ARG A 399 -9.14 1.78 -0.16
C ARG A 399 -9.95 2.21 -1.37
N VAL A 400 -10.76 3.24 -1.18
CA VAL A 400 -11.48 3.88 -2.29
C VAL A 400 -10.58 4.87 -3.01
N SER A 401 -10.87 5.07 -4.30
CA SER A 401 -10.25 6.11 -5.09
C SER A 401 -10.49 7.47 -4.44
N ARG A 402 -9.53 8.41 -4.53
CA ARG A 402 -9.76 9.81 -4.10
C ARG A 402 -10.90 10.47 -4.87
N TRP A 403 -11.24 9.91 -6.02
CA TRP A 403 -12.33 10.35 -6.88
C TRP A 403 -13.70 9.81 -6.47
N ALA A 404 -13.79 8.88 -5.49
CA ALA A 404 -15.02 8.17 -5.15
C ALA A 404 -16.21 9.09 -4.83
N ASP A 405 -15.96 10.17 -4.08
CA ASP A 405 -16.97 11.14 -3.65
C ASP A 405 -16.82 12.49 -4.38
N SER A 406 -15.97 12.55 -5.42
CA SER A 406 -15.69 13.79 -6.15
C SER A 406 -16.64 13.95 -7.33
N THR A 407 -17.39 15.05 -7.36
CA THR A 407 -18.18 15.45 -8.53
C THR A 407 -17.32 15.87 -9.72
N ALA A 408 -16.03 16.16 -9.48
CA ALA A 408 -15.04 16.52 -10.49
C ALA A 408 -14.08 15.35 -10.78
N SER A 409 -14.57 14.11 -10.75
CA SER A 409 -13.75 12.96 -11.13
C SER A 409 -13.36 13.03 -12.61
N PRO A 410 -12.10 12.79 -12.98
CA PRO A 410 -11.70 12.75 -14.38
C PRO A 410 -12.32 11.53 -15.08
N ASP A 411 -12.33 11.58 -16.41
CA ASP A 411 -12.61 10.41 -17.23
C ASP A 411 -11.61 9.27 -16.93
N TRP A 412 -11.98 8.04 -17.26
CA TRP A 412 -11.07 6.90 -17.09
C TRP A 412 -9.84 7.05 -18.01
N PRO A 413 -8.62 6.75 -17.54
CA PRO A 413 -7.41 6.92 -18.34
C PRO A 413 -7.40 5.95 -19.52
N VAL A 414 -6.99 6.41 -20.70
CA VAL A 414 -6.87 5.59 -21.92
C VAL A 414 -8.21 4.93 -22.30
N PRO A 415 -9.15 5.68 -22.90
CA PRO A 415 -10.50 5.21 -23.21
C PRO A 415 -10.55 3.87 -23.97
N ARG A 416 -9.55 3.60 -24.82
CA ARG A 416 -9.46 2.35 -25.60
C ARG A 416 -9.30 1.09 -24.75
N TRP A 417 -8.91 1.19 -23.48
CA TRP A 417 -8.91 0.02 -22.58
C TRP A 417 -10.32 -0.46 -22.24
N TYR A 418 -11.31 0.42 -22.24
CA TYR A 418 -12.68 0.11 -21.76
C TYR A 418 -13.69 -0.09 -22.88
N SER A 419 -13.32 0.17 -24.13
CA SER A 419 -14.16 -0.12 -25.28
C SER A 419 -14.30 -1.64 -25.47
N SER A 420 -15.55 -2.11 -25.55
CA SER A 420 -15.89 -3.53 -25.78
C SER A 420 -15.75 -3.94 -27.23
#